data_AF-A0AA35Q243-F1
#
_entry.id   AF-A0AA35Q243-F1
#
_cell.length_a   1.000
_cell.length_b   1.000
_cell.length_c   1.000
_cell.angle_alpha   90.00
_cell.angle_beta   90.00
_cell.angle_gamma   90.00
#
_symmetry.space_group_name_H-M   'P 1'
#
loop_
_entity.id
_entity.type
_entity.pdbx_description
1 polymer ?
#
loop_
_entity_poly.entity_id
_entity_poly.type
_entity_poly.pdbx_seq_one_letter_code
_entity_poly.pdbx_strand_id
1 'polypeptide(L)'
;MAATSYMSSSLYTRSRSRVAASRIRTYNWPPIQLNFWIFVMLLASTAILGVFSAFVQTQHQLLLPIPWYFPYFMTVSCLSIIFIAGLFWLIAERRLLPAIVMIGAFILFVLWLTGLIIISIELFGPTGSISSTCNNQVFSHNPKGQTMEVLAYLQQKNICESWRLVFAMGLIGTVFLLWIMIMAYQVFVNS
;
A
#
# COMPACT_ATOMS: atom_id res chain seq x y z
N MET A 1 37.23 64.78 47.86
CA MET A 1 36.09 65.56 47.36
C MET A 1 36.37 65.95 45.92
N ALA A 2 35.65 65.40 44.96
CA ALA A 2 35.29 65.99 43.66
C ALA A 2 34.36 64.98 42.96
N ALA A 3 33.24 65.47 42.46
CA ALA A 3 32.04 64.73 42.11
C ALA A 3 31.93 64.49 40.60
N THR A 4 31.12 63.46 40.23
CA THR A 4 30.14 63.40 39.10
C THR A 4 30.62 63.78 37.69
N SER A 5 30.35 63.06 36.57
CA SER A 5 29.13 62.33 36.20
C SER A 5 29.14 61.90 34.70
N TYR A 6 28.17 61.03 34.37
CA TYR A 6 27.48 60.82 33.07
C TYR A 6 28.03 59.80 32.04
N MET A 7 27.43 58.62 32.09
CA MET A 7 26.65 57.93 31.04
C MET A 7 27.23 57.64 29.64
N SER A 8 26.93 56.40 29.23
CA SER A 8 26.59 55.95 27.87
C SER A 8 27.72 55.51 26.93
N SER A 9 27.85 54.19 26.79
CA SER A 9 27.87 53.57 25.46
C SER A 9 27.46 52.09 25.56
N SER A 10 26.17 51.88 25.27
CA SER A 10 25.65 50.81 24.42
C SER A 10 26.46 49.52 24.33
N LEU A 11 25.93 48.49 25.01
CA LEU A 11 25.72 47.13 24.50
C LEU A 11 26.16 46.93 23.03
N TYR A 12 27.42 46.56 22.81
CA TYR A 12 27.75 45.74 21.65
C TYR A 12 27.43 44.30 22.01
N THR A 13 26.14 43.98 21.88
CA THR A 13 25.67 42.61 21.73
C THR A 13 26.51 41.95 20.65
N ARG A 14 27.27 40.96 21.08
CA ARG A 14 27.97 39.97 20.26
C ARG A 14 26.95 39.29 19.34
N SER A 15 26.67 39.91 18.20
CA SER A 15 25.98 39.26 17.09
C SER A 15 26.93 38.24 16.51
N ARG A 16 26.98 37.08 17.18
CA ARG A 16 27.43 35.84 16.57
C ARG A 16 26.37 35.53 15.54
N SER A 17 26.52 36.09 14.34
CA SER A 17 25.79 35.71 13.14
C SER A 17 25.93 34.20 13.01
N ARG A 18 24.93 33.48 13.53
CA ARG A 18 24.73 32.08 13.22
C ARG A 18 24.47 32.12 11.74
N VAL A 19 25.49 31.79 10.96
CA VAL A 19 25.33 31.36 9.59
C VAL A 19 24.25 30.29 9.67
N ALA A 20 23.04 30.65 9.27
CA ALA A 20 21.96 29.72 9.06
C ALA A 20 22.40 28.92 7.83
N ALA A 21 23.33 27.99 8.04
CA ALA A 21 23.47 26.86 7.16
C ALA A 21 22.06 26.31 7.07
N SER A 22 21.47 26.38 5.89
CA SER A 22 20.28 25.63 5.54
C SER A 22 20.67 24.16 5.70
N ARG A 23 20.65 23.68 6.95
CA ARG A 23 20.90 22.29 7.29
C ARG A 23 19.76 21.57 6.60
N ILE A 24 20.06 21.02 5.42
CA ILE A 24 19.18 20.11 4.70
C ILE A 24 18.74 19.10 5.76
N ARG A 25 17.46 19.19 6.16
CA ARG A 25 16.93 18.41 7.29
C ARG A 25 16.91 16.96 6.82
N THR A 26 17.93 16.20 7.19
CA THR A 26 18.01 14.78 6.91
C THR A 26 17.05 14.07 7.86
N TYR A 27 15.94 13.59 7.31
CA TYR A 27 15.00 12.76 8.04
C TYR A 27 15.60 11.37 8.23
N ASN A 28 15.74 10.93 9.48
CA ASN A 28 16.27 9.61 9.78
C ASN A 28 15.13 8.59 9.76
N TRP A 29 15.00 7.85 8.66
CA TRP A 29 13.99 6.80 8.51
C TRP A 29 14.50 5.47 9.05
N PRO A 30 13.69 4.69 9.78
CA PRO A 30 14.06 3.35 10.22
C PRO A 30 14.20 2.41 9.01
N PRO A 31 15.43 1.99 8.64
CA PRO A 31 15.68 1.35 7.36
C PRO A 31 15.03 -0.03 7.23
N ILE A 32 15.01 -0.80 8.33
CA ILE A 32 14.43 -2.15 8.37
C ILE A 32 12.92 -2.10 8.21
N GLN A 33 12.25 -1.20 8.93
CA GLN A 33 10.79 -1.08 8.90
C GLN A 33 10.31 -0.63 7.52
N LEU A 34 11.01 0.34 6.90
CA LEU A 34 10.67 0.81 5.55
C LEU A 34 10.88 -0.27 4.48
N ASN A 35 12.00 -1.00 4.52
CA ASN A 35 12.26 -2.08 3.56
C ASN A 35 11.25 -3.22 3.70
N PHE A 36 10.89 -3.58 4.94
CA PHE A 36 9.87 -4.59 5.20
C PHE A 36 8.50 -4.15 4.66
N TRP A 37 8.14 -2.88 4.87
CA TRP A 37 6.90 -2.32 4.33
C TRP A 37 6.87 -2.38 2.79
N ILE A 38 7.96 -1.95 2.13
CA ILE A 38 8.08 -1.99 0.67
C ILE A 38 7.89 -3.41 0.14
N PHE A 39 8.57 -4.39 0.76
CA PHE A 39 8.50 -5.79 0.35
C PHE A 39 7.06 -6.33 0.44
N VAL A 40 6.38 -6.12 1.57
CA VAL A 40 5.01 -6.60 1.77
C VAL A 40 4.04 -5.94 0.79
N MET A 41 4.16 -4.63 0.57
CA MET A 41 3.29 -3.91 -0.36
C MET A 41 3.50 -4.32 -1.81
N LEU A 42 4.76 -4.59 -2.21
CA LEU A 42 5.07 -5.06 -3.55
C LEU A 42 4.52 -6.47 -3.78
N LEU A 43 4.66 -7.36 -2.80
CA LEU A 43 4.08 -8.70 -2.83
C LEU A 43 2.55 -8.64 -2.94
N ALA A 44 1.88 -7.84 -2.09
CA ALA A 44 0.43 -7.69 -2.13
C ALA A 44 -0.06 -7.13 -3.48
N SER A 45 0.60 -6.07 -3.99
CA SER A 45 0.21 -5.43 -5.26
C SER A 45 0.39 -6.37 -6.46
N THR A 46 1.51 -7.09 -6.52
CA THR A 46 1.79 -8.02 -7.63
C THR A 46 0.90 -9.26 -7.56
N ALA A 47 0.59 -9.77 -6.37
CA ALA A 47 -0.35 -10.88 -6.19
C ALA A 47 -1.76 -10.52 -6.67
N ILE A 48 -2.27 -9.35 -6.27
CA ILE A 48 -3.61 -8.87 -6.68
C ILE A 48 -3.67 -8.66 -8.20
N LEU A 49 -2.66 -7.99 -8.77
CA LEU A 49 -2.55 -7.78 -10.22
C LEU A 49 -2.49 -9.10 -10.99
N GLY A 50 -1.71 -10.07 -10.49
CA GLY A 50 -1.57 -11.39 -11.09
C GLY A 50 -2.88 -12.18 -11.10
N VAL A 51 -3.60 -12.22 -9.97
CA VAL A 51 -4.88 -12.94 -9.88
C VAL A 51 -5.94 -12.32 -10.79
N PHE A 52 -6.13 -10.99 -10.74
CA PHE A 52 -7.14 -10.35 -11.57
C PHE A 52 -6.82 -10.40 -13.07
N SER A 53 -5.54 -10.35 -13.46
CA SER A 53 -5.19 -10.53 -14.87
C SER A 53 -5.55 -11.92 -15.39
N ALA A 54 -5.32 -12.97 -14.60
CA ALA A 54 -5.74 -14.33 -14.93
C ALA A 54 -7.28 -14.47 -15.03
N PHE A 55 -8.03 -13.78 -14.15
CA PHE A 55 -9.49 -13.76 -14.21
C PHE A 55 -10.01 -13.05 -15.46
N VAL A 56 -9.44 -11.90 -15.82
CA VAL A 56 -9.78 -11.18 -17.06
C VAL A 56 -9.52 -12.06 -18.28
N GLN A 57 -8.37 -12.74 -18.33
CA GLN A 57 -8.06 -13.67 -19.42
C GLN A 57 -9.09 -14.81 -19.51
N THR A 58 -9.51 -15.36 -18.37
CA THR A 58 -10.54 -16.39 -18.31
C THR A 58 -11.89 -15.86 -18.81
N GLN A 59 -12.30 -14.66 -18.40
CA GLN A 59 -13.55 -14.05 -18.86
C GLN A 59 -13.58 -13.80 -20.36
N HIS A 60 -12.44 -13.40 -20.95
CA HIS A 60 -12.31 -13.28 -22.40
C HIS A 60 -12.53 -14.60 -23.14
N GLN A 61 -12.04 -15.72 -22.60
CA GLN A 61 -12.27 -17.05 -23.19
C GLN A 61 -13.72 -17.49 -23.10
N LEU A 62 -14.43 -17.11 -22.04
CA LEU A 62 -15.84 -17.46 -21.84
C LEU A 62 -16.81 -16.45 -22.50
N LEU A 63 -16.32 -15.37 -23.10
CA LEU A 63 -17.12 -14.25 -23.64
C LEU A 63 -18.08 -13.62 -22.60
N LEU A 64 -17.68 -13.58 -21.33
CA LEU A 64 -18.45 -12.88 -20.29
C LEU A 64 -18.02 -11.40 -20.19
N PRO A 65 -18.94 -10.50 -19.82
CA PRO A 65 -18.59 -9.12 -19.53
C PRO A 65 -17.67 -9.03 -18.31
N ILE A 66 -16.67 -8.15 -18.40
CA ILE A 66 -15.72 -7.92 -17.32
C ILE A 66 -16.33 -6.93 -16.32
N PRO A 67 -16.51 -7.31 -15.04
CA PRO A 67 -17.04 -6.42 -14.04
C PRO A 67 -16.04 -5.31 -13.74
N TRP A 68 -16.55 -4.10 -13.46
CA TRP A 68 -15.74 -2.88 -13.28
C TRP A 68 -14.70 -2.97 -12.15
N TYR A 69 -14.95 -3.79 -11.12
CA TYR A 69 -14.08 -3.91 -9.97
C TYR A 69 -12.77 -4.67 -10.28
N PHE A 70 -12.74 -5.49 -11.34
CA PHE A 70 -11.50 -6.12 -11.84
C PHE A 70 -10.48 -5.09 -12.35
N PRO A 71 -10.79 -4.27 -13.38
CA PRO A 71 -9.85 -3.26 -13.86
C PRO A 71 -9.60 -2.17 -12.81
N TYR A 72 -10.58 -1.85 -11.96
CA TYR A 72 -10.36 -0.94 -10.83
C TYR A 72 -9.21 -1.43 -9.93
N PHE A 73 -9.28 -2.65 -9.41
CA PHE A 73 -8.26 -3.09 -8.45
C PHE A 73 -6.90 -3.37 -9.11
N MET A 74 -6.90 -3.74 -10.39
CA MET A 74 -5.68 -3.81 -11.20
C MET A 74 -5.00 -2.44 -11.33
N THR A 75 -5.73 -1.39 -11.68
CA THR A 75 -5.16 -0.04 -11.83
C THR A 75 -4.62 0.51 -10.50
N VAL A 76 -5.33 0.28 -9.39
CA VAL A 76 -4.87 0.64 -8.05
C VAL A 76 -3.59 -0.13 -7.67
N SER A 77 -3.49 -1.41 -8.03
CA SER A 77 -2.27 -2.21 -7.82
C SER A 77 -1.10 -1.69 -8.65
N CYS A 78 -1.33 -1.31 -9.91
CA CYS A 78 -0.32 -0.66 -10.76
C CYS A 78 0.16 0.68 -10.17
N LEU A 79 -0.77 1.53 -9.73
CA LEU A 79 -0.46 2.81 -9.07
C LEU A 79 0.40 2.59 -7.82
N SER A 80 0.14 1.52 -7.07
CA SER A 80 0.92 1.16 -5.87
C SER A 80 2.34 0.74 -6.22
N ILE A 81 2.53 -0.04 -7.29
CA ILE A 81 3.85 -0.41 -7.80
C ILE A 81 4.61 0.83 -8.27
N ILE A 82 3.95 1.74 -9.00
CA ILE A 82 4.55 3.00 -9.44
C ILE A 82 4.96 3.86 -8.24
N PHE A 83 4.11 3.94 -7.21
CA PHE A 83 4.43 4.67 -5.98
C PHE A 83 5.67 4.09 -5.29
N ILE A 84 5.76 2.76 -5.17
CA ILE A 84 6.94 2.07 -4.60
C ILE A 84 8.20 2.34 -5.45
N ALA A 85 8.09 2.28 -6.78
CA ALA A 85 9.21 2.63 -7.68
C ALA A 85 9.67 4.09 -7.47
N GLY A 86 8.72 5.01 -7.26
CA GLY A 86 9.01 6.39 -6.86
C GLY A 86 9.76 6.48 -5.54
N LEU A 87 9.39 5.67 -4.53
CA LEU A 87 10.12 5.63 -3.26
C LEU A 87 11.56 5.12 -3.43
N PHE A 88 11.78 4.07 -4.25
CA PHE A 88 13.14 3.62 -4.57
C PHE A 88 13.98 4.73 -5.21
N TRP A 89 13.39 5.51 -6.11
CA TRP A 89 14.05 6.66 -6.72
C TRP A 89 14.42 7.73 -5.67
N LEU A 90 13.51 8.07 -4.75
CA LEU A 90 13.79 9.04 -3.68
C LEU A 90 14.87 8.56 -2.69
N ILE A 91 14.95 7.24 -2.45
CA ILE A 91 16.00 6.63 -1.63
C ILE A 91 17.36 6.79 -2.31
N ALA A 92 17.44 6.60 -3.63
CA ALA A 92 18.67 6.79 -4.40
C ALA A 92 19.21 8.22 -4.28
N GLU A 93 18.32 9.22 -4.28
CA GLU A 93 18.69 10.64 -4.14
C GLU A 93 18.93 11.07 -2.67
N ARG A 94 18.75 10.16 -1.69
CA ARG A 94 18.78 10.45 -0.24
C ARG A 94 17.88 11.61 0.21
N ARG A 95 16.81 11.90 -0.55
CA ARG A 95 15.84 12.97 -0.28
C ARG A 95 14.45 12.36 -0.05
N LEU A 96 14.29 11.63 1.06
CA LEU A 96 12.98 11.09 1.44
C LEU A 96 12.15 12.17 2.14
N LEU A 97 11.30 12.86 1.39
CA LEU A 97 10.37 13.87 1.91
C LEU A 97 9.17 13.19 2.58
N PRO A 98 9.00 13.29 3.92
CA PRO A 98 7.89 12.61 4.62
C PRO A 98 6.50 13.06 4.15
N ALA A 99 6.38 14.31 3.70
CA ALA A 99 5.13 14.85 3.18
C ALA A 99 4.62 14.07 1.96
N ILE A 100 5.51 13.69 1.02
CA ILE A 100 5.12 12.92 -0.18
C ILE A 100 4.65 11.53 0.21
N VAL A 101 5.35 10.89 1.14
CA VAL A 101 4.97 9.56 1.64
C VAL A 101 3.61 9.60 2.33
N MET A 102 3.34 10.62 3.17
CA MET A 102 2.05 10.76 3.85
C MET A 102 0.89 10.96 2.87
N ILE A 103 1.00 11.90 1.94
CA ILE A 103 -0.08 12.19 0.99
C ILE A 103 -0.31 10.99 0.06
N GLY A 104 0.77 10.39 -0.45
CA GLY A 104 0.68 9.21 -1.33
C GLY A 104 0.07 8.00 -0.62
N ALA A 105 0.48 7.73 0.62
CA ALA A 105 -0.09 6.65 1.42
C ALA A 105 -1.58 6.87 1.72
N PHE A 106 -2.00 8.11 1.98
CA PHE A 106 -3.41 8.43 2.22
C PHE A 106 -4.28 8.19 0.97
N ILE A 107 -3.83 8.65 -0.21
CA ILE A 107 -4.55 8.44 -1.47
C ILE A 107 -4.64 6.94 -1.77
N LEU A 108 -3.52 6.21 -1.67
CA LEU A 108 -3.51 4.76 -1.88
C LEU A 108 -4.38 4.04 -0.84
N PHE A 109 -4.40 4.48 0.41
CA PHE A 109 -5.23 3.89 1.45
C PHE A 109 -6.72 3.93 1.08
N VAL A 110 -7.23 5.08 0.63
CA VAL A 110 -8.64 5.20 0.22
C VAL A 110 -8.95 4.31 -0.98
N LEU A 111 -8.05 4.25 -1.96
CA LEU A 111 -8.22 3.40 -3.14
C LEU A 111 -8.19 1.91 -2.78
N TRP A 112 -7.26 1.47 -1.95
CA TRP A 112 -7.17 0.09 -1.47
C TRP A 112 -8.37 -0.30 -0.62
N LEU A 113 -8.81 0.58 0.27
CA LEU A 113 -9.97 0.34 1.13
C LEU A 113 -11.24 0.16 0.31
N THR A 114 -11.44 0.99 -0.73
CA THR A 114 -12.56 0.85 -1.64
C THR A 114 -12.52 -0.51 -2.37
N GLY A 115 -11.35 -0.92 -2.86
CA GLY A 115 -11.16 -2.24 -3.46
C GLY A 115 -11.51 -3.37 -2.48
N LEU A 116 -11.02 -3.29 -1.24
CA LEU A 116 -11.28 -4.27 -0.19
C LEU A 116 -12.77 -4.41 0.12
N ILE A 117 -13.50 -3.29 0.23
CA ILE A 117 -14.95 -3.32 0.50
C ILE A 117 -15.68 -4.11 -0.58
N ILE A 118 -15.41 -3.82 -1.86
CA ILE A 118 -16.08 -4.52 -2.96
C ILE A 118 -15.75 -6.01 -2.95
N ILE A 119 -14.47 -6.38 -2.80
CA ILE A 119 -14.08 -7.79 -2.71
C ILE A 119 -14.73 -8.49 -1.51
N SER A 120 -14.92 -7.80 -0.39
CA SER A 120 -15.61 -8.35 0.78
C SER A 120 -17.07 -8.65 0.47
N ILE A 121 -17.75 -7.76 -0.27
CA ILE A 121 -19.15 -7.95 -0.67
C ILE A 121 -19.27 -9.12 -1.65
N GLU A 122 -18.38 -9.24 -2.63
CA GLU A 122 -18.41 -10.36 -3.59
C GLU A 122 -18.10 -11.71 -2.91
N LEU A 123 -17.17 -11.71 -1.95
CA LEU A 123 -16.74 -12.93 -1.27
C LEU A 123 -17.75 -13.43 -0.22
N PHE A 124 -18.32 -12.50 0.56
CA PHE A 124 -19.17 -12.80 1.72
C PHE A 124 -20.62 -12.30 1.60
N GLY A 125 -21.03 -11.85 0.41
CA GLY A 125 -22.35 -11.27 0.17
C GLY A 125 -23.52 -12.21 0.50
N PRO A 126 -24.71 -11.65 0.83
CA PRO A 126 -25.87 -12.43 1.27
C PRO A 126 -26.48 -13.30 0.15
N THR A 127 -26.28 -12.94 -1.12
CA THR A 127 -26.79 -13.68 -2.27
C THR A 127 -25.65 -14.00 -3.23
N GLY A 128 -25.49 -15.27 -3.61
CA GLY A 128 -24.51 -15.68 -4.62
C GLY A 128 -23.04 -15.49 -4.21
N SER A 129 -22.73 -15.49 -2.91
CA SER A 129 -21.34 -15.34 -2.46
C SER A 129 -20.43 -16.41 -3.03
N ILE A 130 -19.23 -15.99 -3.40
CA ILE A 130 -18.20 -16.89 -3.89
C ILE A 130 -17.86 -17.94 -2.82
N SER A 131 -17.83 -17.55 -1.54
CA SER A 131 -17.55 -18.48 -0.44
C SER A 131 -18.59 -19.60 -0.33
N SER A 132 -19.89 -19.32 -0.47
CA SER A 132 -20.94 -20.34 -0.41
C SER A 132 -20.91 -21.26 -1.64
N THR A 133 -20.71 -20.68 -2.82
CA THR A 133 -20.56 -21.42 -4.08
C THR A 133 -19.36 -22.37 -4.03
N CYS A 134 -18.20 -21.88 -3.58
CA CYS A 134 -16.99 -22.68 -3.42
C CYS A 134 -17.16 -23.80 -2.39
N ASN A 135 -17.88 -23.56 -1.29
CA ASN A 135 -18.17 -24.61 -0.32
C ASN A 135 -19.04 -25.73 -0.89
N ASN A 136 -20.05 -25.36 -1.68
CA ASN A 136 -21.01 -26.32 -2.21
C ASN A 136 -20.50 -27.08 -3.45
N GLN A 137 -19.68 -26.44 -4.28
CA GLN A 137 -19.21 -27.00 -5.56
C GLN A 137 -17.81 -27.62 -5.48
N VAL A 138 -16.93 -27.12 -4.60
CA VAL A 138 -15.51 -27.52 -4.56
C VAL A 138 -15.15 -28.25 -3.26
N PHE A 139 -15.46 -27.68 -2.10
CA PHE A 139 -14.97 -28.25 -0.83
C PHE A 139 -15.74 -29.50 -0.37
N SER A 140 -16.93 -29.75 -0.94
CA SER A 140 -17.76 -30.93 -0.68
C SER A 140 -17.45 -32.14 -1.58
N HIS A 141 -16.70 -31.95 -2.67
CA HIS A 141 -16.41 -32.98 -3.67
C HIS A 141 -14.89 -33.21 -3.78
N ASN A 142 -14.44 -34.46 -3.93
CA ASN A 142 -13.01 -34.80 -4.12
C ASN A 142 -12.83 -35.82 -5.25
N PRO A 143 -13.14 -35.45 -6.51
CA PRO A 143 -12.96 -36.35 -7.65
C PRO A 143 -11.46 -36.60 -7.91
N LYS A 144 -11.10 -37.84 -8.29
CA LYS A 144 -9.72 -38.26 -8.58
C LYS A 144 -9.65 -38.91 -9.96
N GLY A 145 -8.59 -38.65 -10.72
CA GLY A 145 -8.37 -39.22 -12.05
C GLY A 145 -7.82 -38.21 -13.06
N GLN A 146 -7.50 -38.68 -14.27
CA GLN A 146 -7.06 -37.83 -15.40
C GLN A 146 -8.23 -37.54 -16.36
N THR A 147 -9.40 -37.19 -15.82
CA THR A 147 -10.58 -36.85 -16.62
C THR A 147 -10.75 -35.33 -16.72
N MET A 148 -11.46 -34.87 -17.76
CA MET A 148 -11.73 -33.43 -17.93
C MET A 148 -12.55 -32.84 -16.78
N GLU A 149 -13.37 -33.66 -16.11
CA GLU A 149 -14.13 -33.27 -14.92
C GLU A 149 -13.21 -32.89 -13.75
N VAL A 150 -12.13 -33.65 -13.52
CA VAL A 150 -11.15 -33.35 -12.48
C VAL A 150 -10.38 -32.06 -12.81
N LEU A 151 -10.08 -31.83 -14.09
CA LEU A 151 -9.44 -30.58 -14.53
C LEU A 151 -10.34 -29.37 -14.29
N ALA A 152 -11.63 -29.48 -14.60
CA ALA A 152 -12.61 -28.42 -14.30
C ALA A 152 -12.74 -28.16 -12.79
N TYR A 153 -12.76 -29.22 -11.99
CA TYR A 153 -12.76 -29.13 -10.52
C TYR A 153 -11.51 -28.41 -9.99
N LEU A 154 -10.31 -28.77 -10.47
CA LEU A 154 -9.05 -28.12 -10.06
C LEU A 154 -9.02 -26.65 -10.46
N GLN A 155 -9.56 -26.30 -11.62
CA GLN A 155 -9.68 -24.92 -12.07
C GLN A 155 -10.62 -24.11 -11.15
N GLN A 156 -11.79 -24.66 -10.81
CA GLN A 156 -12.72 -24.02 -9.86
C GLN A 156 -12.09 -23.86 -8.48
N LYS A 157 -11.36 -24.87 -8.00
CA LYS A 157 -10.63 -24.80 -6.73
C LYS A 157 -9.58 -23.69 -6.72
N ASN A 158 -8.82 -23.55 -7.81
CA ASN A 158 -7.83 -22.48 -7.95
C ASN A 158 -8.49 -21.09 -7.89
N ILE A 159 -9.65 -20.92 -8.55
CA ILE A 159 -10.41 -19.67 -8.50
C ILE A 159 -10.83 -19.35 -7.06
N CYS A 160 -11.40 -20.31 -6.33
CA CYS A 160 -11.84 -20.13 -4.95
C CYS A 160 -10.71 -19.70 -4.00
N GLU A 161 -9.54 -20.34 -4.09
CA GLU A 161 -8.38 -19.97 -3.27
C GLU A 161 -7.79 -18.61 -3.68
N SER A 162 -7.80 -18.29 -4.97
CA SER A 162 -7.35 -17.00 -5.48
C SER A 162 -8.18 -15.83 -4.94
N TRP A 163 -9.50 -16.01 -4.79
CA TRP A 163 -10.36 -15.01 -4.15
C TRP A 163 -10.01 -14.76 -2.68
N ARG A 164 -9.71 -15.82 -1.92
CA ARG A 164 -9.25 -15.71 -0.53
C ARG A 164 -7.89 -15.03 -0.44
N LEU A 165 -6.98 -15.35 -1.36
CA LEU A 165 -5.67 -14.72 -1.46
C LEU A 165 -5.81 -13.21 -1.70
N VAL A 166 -6.64 -12.80 -2.67
CA VAL A 166 -6.86 -11.38 -2.98
C VAL A 166 -7.46 -10.64 -1.79
N PHE A 167 -8.43 -11.23 -1.09
CA PHE A 167 -9.01 -10.64 0.11
C PHE A 167 -7.94 -10.45 1.21
N ALA A 168 -7.14 -11.48 1.48
CA ALA A 168 -6.09 -11.42 2.49
C ALA A 168 -5.01 -10.39 2.13
N MET A 169 -4.55 -10.36 0.88
CA MET A 169 -3.56 -9.39 0.41
C MET A 169 -4.10 -7.96 0.40
N GLY A 170 -5.38 -7.78 0.06
CA GLY A 170 -6.07 -6.50 0.17
C GLY A 170 -6.10 -5.98 1.61
N LEU A 171 -6.46 -6.85 2.57
CA LEU A 171 -6.46 -6.51 3.99
C LEU A 171 -5.06 -6.14 4.48
N ILE A 172 -4.06 -6.99 4.19
CA ILE A 172 -2.67 -6.71 4.55
C ILE A 172 -2.22 -5.36 3.99
N GLY A 173 -2.48 -5.08 2.71
CA GLY A 173 -2.10 -3.80 2.11
C GLY A 173 -2.77 -2.59 2.75
N THR A 174 -4.07 -2.67 3.07
CA THR A 174 -4.77 -1.56 3.77
C THR A 174 -4.19 -1.26 5.15
N VAL A 175 -3.88 -2.30 5.93
CA VAL A 175 -3.27 -2.15 7.27
C VAL A 175 -1.86 -1.59 7.17
N PHE A 176 -1.06 -2.07 6.21
CA PHE A 176 0.30 -1.58 6.01
C PHE A 176 0.32 -0.14 5.49
N LEU A 177 -0.64 0.27 4.67
CA LEU A 177 -0.80 1.68 4.24
C LEU A 177 -1.10 2.61 5.41
N LEU A 178 -1.91 2.15 6.38
CA LEU A 178 -2.13 2.89 7.62
C LEU A 178 -0.84 2.95 8.47
N TRP A 179 -0.10 1.85 8.53
CA TRP A 179 1.15 1.79 9.29
C TRP A 179 2.22 2.76 8.78
N ILE A 180 2.44 2.86 7.46
CA ILE A 180 3.44 3.79 6.90
C ILE A 180 3.04 5.26 7.13
N MET A 181 1.75 5.58 7.19
CA MET A 181 1.26 6.91 7.53
C MET A 181 1.65 7.28 8.98
N ILE A 182 1.49 6.37 9.94
CA ILE A 182 1.93 6.57 11.33
C ILE A 182 3.46 6.75 11.39
N MET A 183 4.21 5.91 10.69
CA MET A 183 5.67 6.01 10.64
C MET A 183 6.15 7.34 10.06
N ALA A 184 5.54 7.78 8.96
CA ALA A 184 5.87 9.05 8.32
C ALA A 184 5.55 10.24 9.25
N TYR A 185 4.46 10.17 10.02
CA TYR A 185 4.17 11.16 11.06
C TYR A 185 5.22 11.19 12.17
N GLN A 186 5.62 10.02 12.70
CA GLN A 186 6.67 9.93 13.72
C GLN A 186 7.99 10.52 13.23
N VAL A 187 8.37 10.27 11.97
CA VAL A 187 9.56 10.84 11.36
C VAL A 187 9.44 12.36 11.20
N PHE A 188 8.25 12.88 10.88
CA PHE A 188 8.01 14.31 10.75
C PHE A 188 8.11 15.05 12.11
N VAL A 189 7.55 14.47 13.18
CA VAL A 189 7.56 15.07 14.52
C VAL A 189 8.94 14.97 15.19
N ASN A 190 9.65 13.84 15.00
CA ASN A 190 10.95 13.60 15.66
C ASN A 190 12.14 14.22 14.92
N SER A 191 11.94 14.71 13.69
CA SER A 191 12.94 15.51 12.95
C SER A 191 13.02 16.93 13.46
#